data_AF-A0A7L4GC61-F1
#
_entry.id   AF-A0A7L4GC61-F1
#
_cell.length_a   1.000
_cell.length_b   1.000
_cell.length_c   1.000
_cell.angle_alpha   90.00
_cell.angle_beta   90.00
_cell.angle_gamma   90.00
#
_symmetry.space_group_name_H-M   'P 1'
#
loop_
_entity.id
_entity.type
_entity.pdbx_description
1 polymer ?
#
loop_
_entity_poly.entity_id
_entity_poly.type
_entity_poly.pdbx_seq_one_letter_code
_entity_poly.pdbx_strand_id
1 'polypeptide(L)'
;AGTTYAFGKGGALITYTWPPNDRPSTRADRLALGFSTRQRDAVLVRVDSAAGLGDFLQLHIVRGRGGGGGRGDRCSPPSQGSGDSERLALARQRIPFRLGRVVEEWLLDKGRQLTIFNSQAAVRVGGRDRGRPFQGQLSGLYYNGLKLLALAAEGHPRVRLEGDLRLVGE
;
A
#
# COMPACT_ATOMS: atom_id res chain seq x y z
N ALA A 1 -8.86 -18.73 5.08
CA ALA A 1 -9.74 -17.55 5.11
C ALA A 1 -8.96 -16.39 5.68
N GLY A 2 -9.34 -15.15 5.37
CA GLY A 2 -8.60 -13.98 5.82
C GLY A 2 -9.50 -12.76 5.93
N THR A 3 -9.21 -11.92 6.92
CA THR A 3 -9.99 -10.74 7.27
C THR A 3 -10.13 -9.78 6.09
N THR A 4 -11.37 -9.37 5.82
CA THR A 4 -11.78 -8.55 4.68
C THR A 4 -12.56 -7.32 5.15
N TYR A 5 -12.11 -6.15 4.70
CA TYR A 5 -12.75 -4.86 4.95
C TYR A 5 -13.26 -4.21 3.66
N ALA A 6 -14.44 -3.61 3.74
CA ALA A 6 -14.98 -2.74 2.71
C ALA A 6 -14.75 -1.27 3.07
N PHE A 7 -14.23 -0.53 2.09
CA PHE A 7 -13.99 0.91 2.12
C PHE A 7 -15.10 1.58 1.31
N GLY A 8 -15.92 2.36 1.99
CA GLY A 8 -17.06 3.05 1.40
C GLY A 8 -16.69 4.37 0.72
N LYS A 9 -17.71 5.09 0.22
CA LYS A 9 -17.52 6.27 -0.64
C LYS A 9 -16.87 7.45 0.11
N GLY A 10 -17.09 7.54 1.42
CA GLY A 10 -16.47 8.57 2.27
C GLY A 10 -14.96 8.41 2.45
N GLY A 11 -14.41 7.28 1.99
CA GLY A 11 -13.03 6.89 2.25
C GLY A 11 -12.83 6.44 3.70
N ALA A 12 -11.87 5.56 3.89
CA ALA A 12 -11.47 5.09 5.21
C ALA A 12 -9.96 5.00 5.32
N LEU A 13 -9.49 5.02 6.57
CA LEU A 13 -8.10 4.89 6.92
C LEU A 13 -7.96 3.86 8.04
N ILE A 14 -7.13 2.86 7.81
CA ILE A 14 -6.63 1.99 8.88
C ILE A 14 -5.17 2.37 9.10
N THR A 15 -4.83 2.73 10.33
CA THR A 15 -3.46 3.08 10.71
C THR A 15 -2.96 2.10 11.76
N TYR A 16 -1.84 1.44 11.48
CA TYR A 16 -1.06 0.73 12.48
C TYR A 16 0.20 1.53 12.78
N THR A 17 0.44 1.83 14.05
CA THR A 17 1.61 2.61 14.48
C THR A 17 2.55 1.75 15.32
N TRP A 18 3.83 1.69 14.93
CA TRP A 18 4.85 1.09 15.78
C TRP A 18 5.24 2.05 16.90
N PRO A 19 5.34 1.55 18.16
CA PRO A 19 5.99 2.30 19.23
C PRO A 19 7.39 2.74 18.81
N PRO A 20 7.89 3.89 19.29
CA PRO A 20 9.22 4.39 18.95
C PRO A 20 10.36 3.37 19.14
N ASN A 21 10.24 2.50 20.15
CA ASN A 21 11.25 1.48 20.49
C ASN A 21 11.13 0.20 19.65
N ASP A 22 10.01 -0.03 18.99
CA ASP A 22 9.69 -1.27 18.26
C ASP A 22 9.75 -1.07 16.74
N ARG A 23 10.27 0.06 16.25
CA ARG A 23 10.28 0.40 14.82
C ARG A 23 11.24 -0.52 14.05
N PRO A 24 10.75 -1.38 13.15
CA PRO A 24 11.62 -2.29 12.43
C PRO A 24 12.43 -1.54 11.37
N SER A 25 13.64 -2.02 11.13
CA SER A 25 14.48 -1.62 10.00
C SER A 25 14.79 -2.86 9.16
N THR A 26 14.42 -2.84 7.88
CA THR A 26 14.45 -4.05 7.04
C THR A 26 15.27 -3.82 5.78
N ARG A 27 15.99 -4.88 5.36
CA ARG A 27 16.65 -4.91 4.05
C ARG A 27 15.70 -5.36 2.95
N ALA A 28 14.75 -6.24 3.28
CA ALA A 28 13.74 -6.77 2.38
C ALA A 28 12.37 -6.70 3.04
N ASP A 29 11.38 -6.22 2.29
CA ASP A 29 9.98 -6.10 2.75
C ASP A 29 9.09 -7.05 1.95
N ARG A 30 8.19 -7.75 2.65
CA ARG A 30 7.16 -8.61 2.06
C ARG A 30 5.79 -8.00 2.34
N LEU A 31 5.11 -7.57 1.29
CA LEU A 31 3.75 -7.02 1.32
C LEU A 31 2.85 -7.88 0.43
N ALA A 32 1.73 -8.34 0.96
CA ALA A 32 0.69 -9.03 0.20
C ALA A 32 -0.68 -8.49 0.61
N LEU A 33 -1.57 -8.33 -0.37
CA LEU A 33 -2.98 -8.00 -0.15
C LEU A 33 -3.84 -8.42 -1.33
N GLY A 34 -5.06 -8.83 -1.04
CA GLY A 34 -6.14 -8.93 -2.01
C GLY A 34 -6.92 -7.62 -2.03
N PHE A 35 -7.28 -7.13 -3.21
CA PHE A 35 -8.16 -5.97 -3.34
C PHE A 35 -9.13 -6.11 -4.51
N SER A 36 -10.30 -5.51 -4.38
CA SER A 36 -11.32 -5.42 -5.43
C SER A 36 -11.84 -4.00 -5.49
N THR A 37 -11.64 -3.33 -6.62
CA THR A 37 -12.11 -1.96 -6.83
C THR A 37 -12.41 -1.69 -8.30
N ARG A 38 -13.29 -0.71 -8.53
CA ARG A 38 -13.51 -0.10 -9.85
C ARG A 38 -12.69 1.18 -10.05
N GLN A 39 -12.05 1.69 -9.00
CA GLN A 39 -11.24 2.89 -9.07
C GLN A 39 -10.01 2.67 -9.94
N ARG A 40 -9.69 3.68 -10.75
CA ARG A 40 -8.51 3.71 -11.63
C ARG A 40 -7.32 4.41 -10.99
N ASP A 41 -7.56 5.06 -9.87
CA ASP A 41 -6.55 5.81 -9.13
C ASP A 41 -6.93 5.76 -7.64
N ALA A 42 -6.06 5.16 -6.81
CA ALA A 42 -6.24 5.06 -5.37
C ALA A 42 -4.93 4.63 -4.69
N VAL A 43 -4.68 5.10 -3.46
CA VAL A 43 -3.61 4.56 -2.62
C VAL A 43 -4.16 3.41 -1.77
N LEU A 44 -3.53 2.25 -1.88
CA LEU A 44 -3.95 1.05 -1.17
C LEU A 44 -3.29 0.99 0.20
N VAL A 45 -1.97 1.00 0.22
CA VAL A 45 -1.15 0.87 1.43
C VAL A 45 0.05 1.80 1.32
N ARG A 46 0.42 2.41 2.43
CA ARG A 46 1.65 3.19 2.56
C ARG A 46 2.32 2.87 3.89
N VAL A 47 3.62 2.64 3.87
CA VAL A 47 4.46 2.51 5.06
C VAL A 47 5.38 3.72 5.08
N ASP A 48 5.34 4.51 6.14
CA ASP A 48 6.23 5.66 6.31
C ASP A 48 7.26 5.36 7.40
N SER A 49 8.49 5.83 7.19
CA SER A 49 9.53 5.89 8.22
C SER A 49 9.20 6.91 9.30
N ALA A 50 10.03 6.92 10.35
CA ALA A 50 10.00 7.94 11.38
C ALA A 50 10.20 9.35 10.82
N ALA A 51 9.65 10.34 11.54
CA ALA A 51 9.85 11.74 11.20
C ALA A 51 11.35 12.07 11.10
N GLY A 52 11.73 12.76 10.02
CA GLY A 52 13.12 13.14 9.74
C GLY A 52 13.85 12.22 8.75
N LEU A 53 13.38 10.99 8.50
CA LEU A 53 14.01 10.07 7.54
C LEU A 53 13.48 10.24 6.11
N GLY A 54 12.17 10.49 5.96
CA GLY A 54 11.55 10.73 4.65
C GLY A 54 11.37 9.47 3.78
N ASP A 55 11.90 8.32 4.18
CA ASP A 55 11.74 7.06 3.48
C ASP A 55 10.29 6.57 3.55
N PHE A 56 9.77 6.05 2.43
CA PHE A 56 8.45 5.43 2.41
C PHE A 56 8.33 4.32 1.36
N LEU A 57 7.43 3.39 1.65
CA LEU A 57 6.94 2.37 0.73
C LEU A 57 5.49 2.69 0.40
N GLN A 58 5.10 2.76 -0.87
CA GLN A 58 3.71 3.00 -1.24
C GLN A 58 3.25 2.04 -2.34
N LEU A 59 2.11 1.40 -2.08
CA LEU A 59 1.35 0.66 -3.06
C LEU A 59 0.13 1.48 -3.47
N HIS A 60 0.01 1.74 -4.77
CA HIS A 60 -1.14 2.44 -5.32
C HIS A 60 -1.60 1.83 -6.64
N ILE A 61 -2.81 2.18 -7.03
CA ILE A 61 -3.36 1.93 -8.35
C ILE A 61 -3.11 3.20 -9.16
N VAL A 62 -2.46 3.04 -10.31
CA VAL A 62 -2.31 4.10 -11.32
C VAL A 62 -2.90 3.58 -12.61
N ARG A 63 -3.80 4.35 -13.21
CA ARG A 63 -4.34 4.06 -14.53
C ARG A 63 -3.17 3.88 -15.49
N GLY A 64 -3.07 2.70 -16.11
CA GLY A 64 -2.19 2.53 -17.26
C GLY A 64 -2.56 3.59 -18.29
N ARG A 65 -1.63 4.50 -18.59
CA ARG A 65 -1.71 5.33 -19.80
C ARG A 65 -1.89 4.31 -20.93
N GLY A 66 -3.07 4.28 -21.54
CA GLY A 66 -3.31 3.43 -22.69
C GLY A 66 -2.23 3.78 -23.71
N GLY A 67 -1.49 2.78 -24.17
CA GLY A 67 -0.71 2.93 -25.38
C GLY A 67 -1.67 3.27 -26.51
N GLY A 68 -1.58 4.49 -27.02
CA GLY A 68 -2.24 4.97 -28.23
C GLY A 68 -1.29 5.97 -28.87
N GLY A 69 -0.69 5.58 -29.98
CA GLY A 69 0.43 6.27 -30.62
C GLY A 69 0.13 7.69 -31.07
N GLY A 70 1.18 8.50 -31.07
CA GLY A 70 1.20 9.87 -31.58
C GLY A 70 2.56 10.47 -31.26
N ARG A 71 3.34 10.70 -32.31
CA ARG A 71 4.71 11.26 -32.27
C ARG A 71 4.74 12.56 -31.44
N GLY A 72 5.83 12.76 -30.69
CA GLY A 72 6.15 14.05 -30.09
C GLY A 72 6.20 14.03 -28.56
N ASP A 73 7.44 14.05 -28.06
CA ASP A 73 7.88 14.75 -26.85
C ASP A 73 7.55 14.18 -25.46
N ARG A 74 8.66 13.91 -24.76
CA ARG A 74 8.85 13.71 -23.31
C ARG A 74 8.33 12.39 -22.72
N CYS A 75 9.15 11.36 -22.88
CA CYS A 75 9.49 10.52 -21.72
C CYS A 75 10.24 11.41 -20.70
N SER A 76 9.51 12.20 -19.93
CA SER A 76 10.04 12.62 -18.64
C SER A 76 10.03 11.36 -17.76
N PRO A 77 11.18 10.85 -17.27
CA PRO A 77 11.14 10.01 -16.09
C PRO A 77 10.37 10.76 -14.99
N PRO A 78 9.74 10.07 -14.02
CA PRO A 78 9.29 10.77 -12.81
C PRO A 78 10.43 11.66 -12.37
N SER A 79 10.13 12.96 -12.29
CA SER A 79 11.08 14.04 -12.04
C SER A 79 12.16 13.58 -11.08
N GLN A 80 13.42 13.68 -11.52
CA GLN A 80 14.60 13.64 -10.66
C GLN A 80 14.47 14.77 -9.63
N GLY A 81 13.72 14.50 -8.57
CA GLY A 81 13.64 15.25 -7.34
C GLY A 81 14.28 14.38 -6.27
N SER A 82 15.60 14.53 -6.14
CA SER A 82 16.45 14.19 -5.00
C SER A 82 15.84 13.30 -3.90
N GLY A 83 16.19 12.01 -3.91
CA GLY A 83 16.00 11.12 -2.76
C GLY A 83 15.97 9.66 -3.20
N ASP A 84 17.01 8.90 -2.90
CA ASP A 84 17.16 7.47 -3.21
C ASP A 84 16.15 6.53 -2.52
N SER A 85 15.04 7.07 -2.00
CA SER A 85 14.25 6.50 -0.91
C SER A 85 12.82 6.10 -1.27
N GLU A 86 12.36 6.37 -2.49
CA GLU A 86 10.97 6.09 -2.88
C GLU A 86 10.80 4.67 -3.45
N ARG A 87 10.13 3.78 -2.70
CA ARG A 87 9.77 2.43 -3.15
C ARG A 87 8.31 2.40 -3.60
N LEU A 88 8.10 2.56 -4.90
CA LEU A 88 6.77 2.57 -5.50
C LEU A 88 6.43 1.22 -6.16
N ALA A 89 5.44 0.53 -5.62
CA ALA A 89 4.88 -0.68 -6.24
C ALA A 89 3.61 -0.32 -7.02
N LEU A 90 3.55 -0.70 -8.30
CA LEU A 90 2.39 -0.47 -9.17
C LEU A 90 1.50 -1.72 -9.17
N ALA A 91 0.29 -1.63 -8.60
CA ALA A 91 -0.71 -2.67 -8.76
C ALA A 91 -1.33 -2.61 -10.16
N ARG A 92 -0.99 -3.53 -11.08
CA ARG A 92 -1.52 -3.52 -12.45
C ARG A 92 -3.00 -3.94 -12.50
N GLN A 93 -3.80 -3.09 -13.13
CA GLN A 93 -5.27 -3.13 -13.18
C GLN A 93 -5.91 -4.23 -14.07
N ARG A 94 -5.24 -5.37 -14.29
CA ARG A 94 -5.80 -6.50 -15.05
C ARG A 94 -5.66 -7.79 -14.26
N ILE A 95 -6.54 -8.00 -13.28
CA ILE A 95 -6.71 -9.31 -12.65
C ILE A 95 -8.19 -9.68 -12.75
N PRO A 96 -8.60 -10.50 -13.75
CA PRO A 96 -9.91 -11.13 -13.69
C PRO A 96 -10.01 -11.94 -12.40
N PHE A 97 -11.19 -11.94 -11.77
CA PHE A 97 -11.52 -12.76 -10.60
C PHE A 97 -11.24 -14.23 -10.90
N ARG A 98 -10.01 -14.68 -10.63
CA ARG A 98 -9.71 -16.06 -10.33
C ARG A 98 -9.01 -16.05 -8.98
N LEU A 99 -9.63 -16.74 -8.03
CA LEU A 99 -9.06 -17.08 -6.74
C LEU A 99 -7.54 -17.29 -6.87
N GLY A 100 -6.76 -16.58 -6.07
CA GLY A 100 -5.39 -17.01 -5.76
C GLY A 100 -4.24 -16.24 -6.38
N ARG A 101 -4.44 -15.16 -7.15
CA ARG A 101 -3.32 -14.24 -7.42
C ARG A 101 -3.17 -13.26 -6.27
N VAL A 102 -2.50 -13.73 -5.21
CA VAL A 102 -1.70 -12.89 -4.32
C VAL A 102 -0.97 -11.88 -5.21
N VAL A 103 -0.97 -10.59 -4.86
CA VAL A 103 -0.04 -9.63 -5.47
C VAL A 103 1.36 -10.04 -5.02
N GLU A 104 1.85 -11.12 -5.61
CA GLU A 104 3.21 -11.63 -5.56
C GLU A 104 3.93 -10.97 -6.74
N GLU A 105 4.00 -9.65 -6.72
CA GLU A 105 4.89 -8.91 -7.61
C GLU A 105 6.01 -8.35 -6.74
N TRP A 106 7.02 -9.22 -6.59
CA TRP A 106 8.33 -8.99 -6.03
C TRP A 106 8.78 -7.53 -6.15
N LEU A 107 9.05 -6.88 -5.01
CA LEU A 107 9.93 -5.70 -4.96
C LEU A 107 11.40 -6.05 -5.28
N LEU A 108 11.68 -7.32 -5.56
CA LEU A 108 13.03 -7.89 -5.50
C LEU A 108 13.68 -7.91 -6.91
N ASP A 109 12.97 -7.46 -7.97
CA ASP A 109 13.47 -7.52 -9.36
C ASP A 109 13.70 -6.16 -10.04
N LYS A 110 13.53 -5.04 -9.32
CA LYS A 110 14.11 -3.77 -9.78
C LYS A 110 15.53 -3.78 -9.25
N GLY A 111 16.51 -4.09 -10.09
CA GLY A 111 17.96 -4.17 -9.80
C GLY A 111 18.62 -2.91 -9.22
N ARG A 112 18.03 -2.33 -8.18
CA ARG A 112 18.60 -1.33 -7.28
C ARG A 112 18.95 -2.06 -6.01
N GLN A 113 20.25 -2.08 -5.72
CA GLN A 113 20.84 -2.52 -4.46
C GLN A 113 20.02 -1.92 -3.28
N LEU A 114 19.38 -2.78 -2.48
CA LEU A 114 18.40 -2.37 -1.46
C LEU A 114 19.08 -1.51 -0.36
N THR A 115 18.82 -0.21 -0.35
CA THR A 115 19.07 0.67 0.81
C THR A 115 18.11 0.27 1.94
N ILE A 116 18.62 0.11 3.17
CA ILE A 116 17.84 -0.32 4.34
C ILE A 116 16.64 0.61 4.52
N PHE A 117 15.42 0.07 4.64
CA PHE A 117 14.26 0.87 5.00
C PHE A 117 14.26 1.04 6.52
N ASN A 118 14.73 2.20 6.97
CA ASN A 118 15.01 2.44 8.38
C ASN A 118 13.76 2.90 9.14
N SER A 119 13.65 2.43 10.38
CA SER A 119 12.73 2.92 11.41
C SER A 119 11.30 3.15 10.89
N GLN A 120 10.66 2.08 10.42
CA GLN A 120 9.28 2.11 9.95
C GLN A 120 8.34 2.50 11.11
N ALA A 121 7.59 3.59 10.93
CA ALA A 121 6.83 4.21 12.01
C ALA A 121 5.33 3.91 11.92
N ALA A 122 4.77 3.86 10.71
CA ALA A 122 3.34 3.56 10.55
C ALA A 122 3.02 2.89 9.21
N VAL A 123 2.06 1.97 9.24
CA VAL A 123 1.35 1.46 8.05
C VAL A 123 -0.01 2.12 7.97
N ARG A 124 -0.33 2.73 6.84
CA ARG A 124 -1.61 3.34 6.55
C ARG A 124 -2.25 2.64 5.36
N VAL A 125 -3.54 2.32 5.49
CA VAL A 125 -4.31 1.58 4.49
C VAL A 125 -5.56 2.38 4.13
N GLY A 126 -5.84 2.52 2.85
CA GLY A 126 -7.05 3.18 2.35
C GLY A 126 -6.83 4.59 1.78
N GLY A 127 -5.63 5.17 1.89
CA GLY A 127 -5.23 6.34 1.09
C GLY A 127 -5.98 7.65 1.35
N ARG A 128 -6.87 7.68 2.35
CA ARG A 128 -7.68 8.85 2.72
C ARG A 128 -6.80 10.04 3.15
N ASP A 129 -5.71 9.76 3.85
CA ASP A 129 -4.70 10.74 4.29
C ASP A 129 -3.90 11.37 3.14
N ARG A 130 -3.93 10.75 1.95
CA ARG A 130 -3.18 11.20 0.76
C ARG A 130 -4.07 11.80 -0.33
N GLY A 131 -5.35 12.06 -0.02
CA GLY A 131 -6.30 12.61 -0.99
C GLY A 131 -6.67 11.67 -2.14
N ARG A 132 -6.22 10.40 -2.09
CA ARG A 132 -6.52 9.34 -3.06
C ARG A 132 -7.20 8.17 -2.35
N PRO A 133 -8.39 8.39 -1.76
CA PRO A 133 -9.07 7.39 -0.94
C PRO A 133 -9.44 6.16 -1.77
N PHE A 134 -9.08 4.99 -1.26
CA PHE A 134 -9.51 3.72 -1.79
C PHE A 134 -10.99 3.46 -1.47
N GLN A 135 -11.70 2.92 -2.44
CA GLN A 135 -13.09 2.48 -2.35
C GLN A 135 -13.17 1.08 -2.95
N GLY A 136 -13.76 0.15 -2.23
CA GLY A 136 -13.78 -1.26 -2.62
C GLY A 136 -13.49 -2.18 -1.44
N GLN A 137 -13.05 -3.40 -1.72
CA GLN A 137 -12.73 -4.38 -0.68
C GLN A 137 -11.23 -4.61 -0.62
N LEU A 138 -10.70 -4.76 0.59
CA LEU A 138 -9.33 -5.19 0.88
C LEU A 138 -9.38 -6.44 1.77
N SER A 139 -8.58 -7.44 1.45
CA SER A 139 -8.53 -8.70 2.18
C SER A 139 -7.10 -9.18 2.37
N GLY A 140 -6.86 -9.85 3.50
CA GLY A 140 -5.61 -10.57 3.76
C GLY A 140 -4.34 -9.71 3.69
N LEU A 141 -4.39 -8.45 4.14
CA LEU A 141 -3.21 -7.59 4.18
C LEU A 141 -2.16 -8.18 5.14
N TYR A 142 -1.01 -8.50 4.56
CA TYR A 142 0.16 -9.03 5.24
C TYR A 142 1.35 -8.13 4.95
N TYR A 143 2.05 -7.70 6.00
CA TYR A 143 3.28 -6.92 5.88
C TYR A 143 4.34 -7.42 6.87
N ASN A 144 5.43 -8.02 6.40
CA ASN A 144 6.55 -8.48 7.24
C ASN A 144 6.14 -9.31 8.48
N GLY A 145 5.09 -10.14 8.37
CA GLY A 145 4.55 -10.94 9.49
C GLY A 145 3.29 -10.34 10.13
N LEU A 146 3.05 -9.04 9.92
CA LEU A 146 1.89 -8.31 10.44
C LEU A 146 0.65 -8.59 9.58
N LYS A 147 -0.34 -9.28 10.14
CA LYS A 147 -1.68 -9.44 9.55
C LYS A 147 -2.56 -8.26 9.95
N LEU A 148 -2.34 -7.11 9.30
CA LEU A 148 -2.89 -5.83 9.75
C LEU A 148 -4.42 -5.82 9.83
N LEU A 149 -5.12 -6.38 8.84
CA LEU A 149 -6.59 -6.43 8.88
C LEU A 149 -7.13 -7.32 10.01
N ALA A 150 -6.43 -8.41 10.35
CA ALA A 150 -6.83 -9.24 11.49
C ALA A 150 -6.68 -8.48 12.81
N LEU A 151 -5.54 -7.81 13.00
CA LEU A 151 -5.30 -6.94 14.17
C LEU A 151 -6.33 -5.80 14.28
N ALA A 152 -6.79 -5.29 13.14
CA ALA A 152 -7.86 -4.30 13.10
C ALA A 152 -9.21 -4.87 13.56
N ALA A 153 -9.53 -6.10 13.16
CA ALA A 153 -10.77 -6.77 13.57
C ALA A 153 -10.75 -7.15 15.05
N GLU A 154 -9.59 -7.54 15.56
CA GLU A 154 -9.36 -7.83 16.99
C GLU A 154 -9.37 -6.57 17.88
N GLY A 155 -9.37 -5.37 17.30
CA GLY A 155 -9.34 -4.12 18.06
C GLY A 155 -7.99 -3.84 18.75
N HIS A 156 -6.88 -4.28 18.15
CA HIS A 156 -5.56 -4.13 18.72
C HIS A 156 -5.23 -2.66 19.05
N PRO A 157 -4.64 -2.33 20.22
CA PRO A 157 -4.45 -0.93 20.68
C PRO A 157 -3.53 -0.07 19.80
N ARG A 158 -2.71 -0.73 18.97
CA ARG A 158 -1.83 -0.07 17.99
C ARG A 158 -2.52 0.25 16.65
N VAL A 159 -3.76 -0.21 16.47
CA VAL A 159 -4.57 0.02 15.27
C VAL A 159 -5.61 1.11 15.54
N ARG A 160 -5.73 2.04 14.60
CA ARG A 160 -6.79 3.05 14.57
C ARG A 160 -7.57 2.93 13.28
N LEU A 161 -8.89 2.97 13.39
CA LEU A 161 -9.84 2.90 12.28
C LEU A 161 -10.57 4.23 12.18
N GLU A 162 -10.62 4.81 10.99
CA GLU A 162 -11.25 6.10 10.74
C GLU A 162 -12.05 6.10 9.44
N GLY A 163 -13.22 6.74 9.44
CA GLY A 163 -14.03 6.94 8.23
C GLY A 163 -15.01 5.80 7.93
N ASP A 164 -15.35 5.68 6.64
CA ASP A 164 -16.39 4.78 6.14
C ASP A 164 -15.83 3.37 5.89
N LEU A 165 -15.60 2.64 7.00
CA LEU A 165 -14.97 1.32 7.01
C LEU A 165 -15.91 0.28 7.60
N ARG A 166 -16.05 -0.87 6.94
CA ARG A 166 -16.88 -1.99 7.42
C ARG A 166 -16.15 -3.32 7.34
N LEU A 167 -16.16 -4.10 8.42
CA LEU A 167 -15.72 -5.49 8.40
C LEU A 167 -16.76 -6.35 7.64
N VAL A 168 -16.29 -7.14 6.66
CA VAL A 168 -17.16 -7.93 5.77
C VAL A 168 -16.99 -9.44 5.97
N GLY A 169 -15.82 -9.89 6.40
CA GLY A 169 -15.59 -11.31 6.71
C GLY A 169 -14.23 -11.57 7.36
N GLU A 170 -14.09 -12.74 8.00
CA GLU A 170 -12.86 -13.28 8.59
C GLU A 170 -12.55 -14.68 8.02
#